data_AF-A0A1M7UKP0-F1
#
_entry.id   AF-A0A1M7UKP0-F1
#
_cell.length_a   1.000
_cell.length_b   1.000
_cell.length_c   1.000
_cell.angle_alpha   90.00
_cell.angle_beta   90.00
_cell.angle_gamma   90.00
#
_symmetry.space_group_name_H-M   'P 1'
#
loop_
_entity.id
_entity.type
_entity.pdbx_description
1 polymer ?
#
loop_
_entity_poly.entity_id
_entity_poly.type
_entity_poly.pdbx_seq_one_letter_code
_entity_poly.pdbx_strand_id
1 'polypeptide(L)'
;MIANFNATTRFEKQALFARNEKGNAVATFTSSSNVVRIRRRTIAAKYKALDRDRRQRKQAFSLSALRLTELQRLYTARWGLYLPDDDAGRDDLLLAFHQIPNIDACIEWAAAWAPWLHREDALALAHQTAAARQWLKARALGERLGLTDAERTALNIKTARPIDVSDEALLERKRVRDRQRKARKRLAQRTAKTMPVSRAEPWKAEGISRRTWYRKRRVEDGTKPVRDNSFSITADGICATTPPAIASGTPKKSIRLVRVEAEGLVGGPSRKWKTRFPTAMRLNKEQRAYAKEAGFEPDKINRIFEMFRDHNISQRTYSPDWDQAWVNWVDREILIMDEWYDRQRQQRWINQRL
;
A
#
# COMPACT_ATOMS: atom_id res chain seq x y z
N MET A 1 23.88 -30.07 -4.89
CA MET A 1 24.66 -28.98 -5.50
C MET A 1 23.69 -27.92 -6.02
N ILE A 2 23.40 -26.88 -5.23
CA ILE A 2 22.50 -25.79 -5.62
C ILE A 2 23.37 -24.54 -5.75
N ALA A 3 23.54 -24.04 -6.97
CA ALA A 3 24.30 -22.83 -7.24
C ALA A 3 23.45 -21.59 -6.92
N ASN A 4 23.89 -20.82 -5.93
CA ASN A 4 23.33 -19.52 -5.58
C ASN A 4 23.79 -18.46 -6.58
N PHE A 5 22.87 -17.96 -7.40
CA PHE A 5 23.11 -16.85 -8.34
C PHE A 5 22.86 -15.50 -7.65
N ASN A 6 23.85 -14.98 -6.93
CA ASN A 6 23.83 -13.62 -6.40
C ASN A 6 24.33 -12.64 -7.48
N ALA A 7 23.43 -12.21 -8.37
CA ALA A 7 23.71 -11.15 -9.34
C ALA A 7 23.68 -9.78 -8.64
N THR A 8 24.80 -9.42 -8.03
CA THR A 8 25.05 -8.07 -7.52
C THR A 8 25.28 -7.17 -8.74
N THR A 9 24.28 -6.36 -9.10
CA THR A 9 24.36 -5.40 -10.21
C THR A 9 25.26 -4.24 -9.80
N ARG A 10 26.58 -4.44 -9.92
CA ARG A 10 27.59 -3.39 -9.82
C ARG A 10 27.56 -2.64 -11.15
N PHE A 11 26.84 -1.53 -11.21
CA PHE A 11 26.89 -0.61 -12.35
C PHE A 11 28.28 0.06 -12.37
N GLU A 12 29.25 -0.62 -12.99
CA GLU A 12 30.44 0.04 -13.51
C GLU A 12 30.01 1.09 -14.54
N LYS A 13 30.44 2.33 -14.32
CA LYS A 13 30.31 3.42 -15.30
C LYS A 13 31.22 3.10 -16.50
N GLN A 14 30.75 2.27 -17.43
CA GLN A 14 31.38 2.16 -18.74
C GLN A 14 31.11 3.46 -19.49
N ALA A 15 32.11 4.35 -19.52
CA ALA A 15 32.13 5.47 -20.43
C ALA A 15 32.41 4.93 -21.84
N LEU A 16 31.36 4.86 -22.66
CA LEU A 16 31.51 4.65 -24.10
C LEU A 16 32.16 5.89 -24.70
N PHE A 17 33.47 5.83 -24.92
CA PHE A 17 34.22 6.86 -25.63
C PHE A 17 34.01 6.68 -27.13
N ALA A 18 33.07 7.43 -27.70
CA ALA A 18 33.05 7.65 -29.14
C ALA A 18 34.16 8.67 -29.50
N ARG A 19 35.03 8.32 -30.45
CA ARG A 19 36.00 9.26 -31.04
C ARG A 19 35.30 10.00 -32.18
N ASN A 20 35.43 11.32 -32.23
CA ASN A 20 34.98 12.08 -33.40
C ASN A 20 35.99 11.94 -34.55
N GLU A 21 35.63 12.41 -35.75
CA GLU A 21 36.45 12.34 -36.98
C GLU A 21 37.84 12.98 -36.85
N LYS A 22 38.07 13.79 -35.80
CA LYS A 22 39.35 14.42 -35.50
C LYS A 22 40.17 13.70 -34.43
N GLY A 23 39.78 12.48 -34.02
CA GLY A 23 40.51 11.66 -33.05
C GLY A 23 40.38 12.10 -31.58
N ASN A 24 39.57 13.13 -31.29
CA ASN A 24 39.36 13.59 -29.92
C ASN A 24 38.32 12.72 -29.21
N ALA A 25 38.67 12.26 -28.01
CA ALA A 25 37.76 11.54 -27.12
C ALA A 25 36.67 12.49 -26.64
N VAL A 26 35.48 12.42 -27.26
CA VAL A 26 34.31 13.14 -26.76
C VAL A 26 33.67 12.25 -25.71
N ALA A 27 33.90 12.56 -24.44
CA ALA A 27 33.16 11.96 -23.36
C ALA A 27 31.69 12.36 -23.53
N THR A 28 30.87 11.46 -24.08
CA THR A 28 29.42 11.65 -24.11
C THR A 28 28.94 11.53 -22.68
N PHE A 29 28.92 12.66 -21.97
CA PHE A 29 28.34 12.76 -20.65
C PHE A 29 26.86 12.47 -20.82
N THR A 30 26.45 11.23 -20.56
CA THR A 30 25.04 10.87 -20.50
C THR A 30 24.47 11.75 -19.40
N SER A 31 23.82 12.85 -19.80
CA SER A 31 23.29 13.84 -18.88
C SER A 31 22.56 13.12 -17.76
N SER A 32 22.83 13.51 -16.51
CA SER A 32 22.23 12.92 -15.30
C SER A 32 20.71 12.73 -15.45
N SER A 33 20.07 13.63 -16.21
CA SER A 33 18.67 13.56 -16.63
C SER A 33 18.26 12.26 -17.35
N ASN A 34 19.08 11.73 -18.26
CA ASN A 34 18.80 10.48 -18.97
C ASN A 34 18.85 9.25 -18.04
N VAL A 35 19.80 9.22 -17.12
CA VAL A 35 19.90 8.14 -16.12
C VAL A 35 18.71 8.17 -15.16
N VAL A 36 18.30 9.37 -14.73
CA VAL A 36 17.09 9.56 -13.91
C VAL A 36 15.85 9.12 -14.67
N ARG A 37 15.72 9.48 -15.96
CA ARG A 37 14.59 9.08 -16.81
C ARG A 37 14.50 7.56 -16.98
N ILE A 38 15.63 6.89 -17.21
CA ILE A 38 15.69 5.42 -17.31
C ILE A 38 15.23 4.79 -15.99
N ARG A 39 15.80 5.20 -14.86
CA ARG A 39 15.41 4.68 -13.53
C ARG A 39 13.93 4.88 -13.24
N ARG A 40 13.38 6.06 -13.57
CA ARG A 40 11.95 6.37 -13.40
C ARG A 40 11.06 5.47 -14.26
N ARG A 41 11.42 5.22 -15.52
CA ARG A 41 10.71 4.25 -16.38
C ARG A 41 10.74 2.83 -15.82
N THR A 42 11.89 2.37 -15.33
CA THR A 42 12.02 1.05 -14.70
C THR A 42 11.15 0.94 -13.45
N ILE A 43 11.13 1.97 -12.61
CA ILE A 43 10.29 2.04 -11.42
C ILE A 43 8.80 2.03 -11.80
N ALA A 44 8.40 2.86 -12.77
CA ALA A 44 7.01 2.91 -13.25
C ALA A 44 6.56 1.56 -13.83
N ALA A 45 7.40 0.89 -14.62
CA ALA A 45 7.13 -0.45 -15.14
C ALA A 45 6.94 -1.48 -14.01
N LYS A 46 7.81 -1.45 -12.98
CA LYS A 46 7.69 -2.31 -11.80
C LYS A 46 6.37 -2.08 -11.05
N TYR A 47 5.98 -0.82 -10.84
CA TYR A 47 4.70 -0.52 -10.20
C TYR A 47 3.49 -0.89 -11.05
N LYS A 48 3.54 -0.71 -12.38
CA LYS A 48 2.50 -1.18 -13.30
C LYS A 48 2.35 -2.71 -13.26
N ALA A 49 3.45 -3.45 -13.22
CA ALA A 49 3.42 -4.91 -13.07
C ALA A 49 2.82 -5.34 -11.73
N LEU A 50 3.23 -4.71 -10.62
CA LEU A 50 2.66 -4.97 -9.29
C LEU A 50 1.17 -4.60 -9.21
N ASP A 51 0.74 -3.55 -9.90
CA ASP A 51 -0.66 -3.16 -9.94
C ASP A 51 -1.51 -4.13 -10.77
N ARG A 52 -1.00 -4.62 -11.91
CA ARG A 52 -1.66 -5.70 -12.68
C ARG A 52 -1.80 -6.97 -11.85
N ASP A 53 -0.73 -7.40 -11.18
CA ASP A 53 -0.76 -8.58 -10.29
C ASP A 53 -1.75 -8.36 -9.13
N ARG A 54 -1.79 -7.15 -8.53
CA ARG A 54 -2.82 -6.80 -7.54
C ARG A 54 -4.23 -6.84 -8.10
N ARG A 55 -4.45 -6.35 -9.33
CA ARG A 55 -5.76 -6.37 -10.00
C ARG A 55 -6.19 -7.79 -10.33
N GLN A 56 -5.28 -8.63 -10.85
CA GLN A 56 -5.52 -10.05 -11.11
C GLN A 56 -5.83 -10.80 -9.82
N ARG A 57 -5.06 -10.57 -8.74
CA ARG A 57 -5.35 -11.12 -7.40
C ARG A 57 -6.67 -10.63 -6.82
N LYS A 58 -7.06 -9.38 -7.12
CA LYS A 58 -8.37 -8.83 -6.73
C LYS A 58 -9.52 -9.37 -7.58
N GLN A 59 -9.27 -9.71 -8.84
CA GLN A 59 -10.25 -10.28 -9.77
C GLN A 59 -10.60 -11.74 -9.46
N ALA A 60 -9.80 -12.45 -8.64
CA ALA A 60 -9.97 -13.88 -8.39
C ALA A 60 -10.90 -14.26 -7.23
N PHE A 61 -11.40 -13.29 -6.43
CA PHE A 61 -12.30 -13.61 -5.31
C PHE A 61 -13.77 -13.45 -5.72
N SER A 62 -14.40 -14.55 -6.11
CA SER A 62 -15.86 -14.62 -6.24
C SER A 62 -16.48 -15.08 -4.93
N LEU A 63 -17.22 -14.20 -4.25
CA LEU A 63 -17.97 -14.56 -3.05
C LEU A 63 -18.99 -15.67 -3.34
N SER A 64 -19.61 -15.66 -4.52
CA SER A 64 -20.58 -16.67 -4.93
C SER A 64 -19.91 -18.04 -5.11
N ALA A 65 -18.70 -18.10 -5.68
CA ALA A 65 -17.96 -19.35 -5.82
C ALA A 65 -17.56 -19.92 -4.44
N LEU A 66 -17.10 -19.05 -3.52
CA LEU A 66 -16.82 -19.45 -2.14
C LEU A 66 -18.09 -19.96 -1.43
N ARG A 67 -19.23 -19.27 -1.61
CA ARG A 67 -20.52 -19.69 -1.06
C ARG A 67 -20.95 -21.05 -1.60
N LEU A 68 -20.84 -21.28 -2.89
CA LEU A 68 -21.20 -22.56 -3.51
C LEU A 68 -20.36 -23.70 -2.94
N THR A 69 -19.06 -23.49 -2.74
CA THR A 69 -18.16 -24.45 -2.07
C THR A 69 -18.53 -24.69 -0.59
N GLU A 70 -19.04 -23.66 0.09
CA GLU A 70 -19.54 -23.78 1.47
C GLU A 70 -20.86 -24.52 1.56
N LEU A 71 -21.80 -24.25 0.64
CA LEU A 71 -23.07 -24.97 0.53
C LEU A 71 -22.84 -26.44 0.22
N GLN A 72 -21.95 -26.74 -0.74
CA GLN A 72 -21.58 -28.13 -1.07
C GLN A 72 -21.14 -28.91 0.17
N ARG A 73 -20.25 -28.34 0.98
CA ARG A 73 -19.77 -28.97 2.22
C ARG A 73 -20.89 -29.16 3.24
N LEU A 74 -21.80 -28.20 3.35
CA LEU A 74 -22.96 -28.29 4.24
C LEU A 74 -23.91 -29.40 3.79
N TYR A 75 -24.26 -29.43 2.51
CA TYR A 75 -25.17 -30.43 1.95
C TYR A 75 -24.55 -31.83 2.02
N THR A 76 -23.25 -31.98 1.76
CA THR A 76 -22.55 -33.26 1.98
C THR A 76 -22.65 -33.71 3.43
N ALA A 77 -22.48 -32.79 4.39
CA ALA A 77 -22.51 -33.13 5.81
C ALA A 77 -23.92 -33.49 6.32
N ARG A 78 -24.97 -32.88 5.77
CA ARG A 78 -26.36 -33.10 6.20
C ARG A 78 -27.03 -34.29 5.50
N TRP A 79 -26.85 -34.37 4.18
CA TRP A 79 -27.63 -35.26 3.32
C TRP A 79 -26.79 -36.34 2.64
N GLY A 80 -25.46 -36.18 2.62
CA GLY A 80 -24.55 -37.11 1.96
C GLY A 80 -24.36 -36.77 0.47
N LEU A 81 -24.74 -37.68 -0.42
CA LEU A 81 -24.42 -37.55 -1.85
C LEU A 81 -25.45 -36.70 -2.61
N TYR A 82 -26.73 -36.78 -2.24
CA TYR A 82 -27.84 -36.13 -2.93
C TYR A 82 -28.72 -35.38 -1.94
N LEU A 83 -29.39 -34.33 -2.41
CA LEU A 83 -30.46 -33.64 -1.69
C LEU A 83 -31.70 -34.55 -1.62
N PRO A 84 -32.46 -34.50 -0.51
CA PRO A 84 -33.72 -35.23 -0.39
C PRO A 84 -34.75 -34.78 -1.45
N ASP A 85 -35.62 -35.69 -1.88
CA ASP A 85 -36.76 -35.38 -2.78
C ASP A 85 -37.96 -34.89 -1.94
N ASP A 86 -37.78 -33.73 -1.32
CA ASP A 86 -38.78 -33.05 -0.52
C ASP A 86 -38.64 -31.52 -0.65
N ASP A 87 -39.48 -30.79 0.07
CA ASP A 87 -39.45 -29.32 0.07
C ASP A 87 -38.12 -28.77 0.60
N ALA A 88 -37.46 -29.47 1.54
CA ALA A 88 -36.18 -29.04 2.08
C ALA A 88 -35.07 -29.15 1.03
N GLY A 89 -35.01 -30.25 0.27
CA GLY A 89 -34.07 -30.41 -0.83
C GLY A 89 -34.29 -29.40 -1.95
N ARG A 90 -35.55 -29.06 -2.26
CA ARG A 90 -35.90 -28.00 -3.22
C ARG A 90 -35.45 -26.62 -2.76
N ASP A 91 -35.66 -26.28 -1.49
CA ASP A 91 -35.22 -25.01 -0.91
C ASP A 91 -33.69 -24.88 -0.89
N ASP A 92 -32.97 -25.95 -0.53
CA ASP A 92 -31.50 -26.00 -0.57
C ASP A 92 -30.95 -25.83 -2.01
N LEU A 93 -31.62 -26.41 -3.00
CA LEU A 93 -31.28 -26.25 -4.41
C LEU A 93 -31.47 -24.80 -4.88
N LEU A 94 -32.59 -24.16 -4.51
CA LEU A 94 -32.87 -22.75 -4.80
C LEU A 94 -31.80 -21.81 -4.22
N LEU A 95 -31.36 -22.08 -2.99
CA LEU A 95 -30.28 -21.31 -2.35
C LEU A 95 -28.97 -21.39 -3.14
N ALA A 96 -28.65 -22.56 -3.69
CA ALA A 96 -27.48 -22.75 -4.54
C ALA A 96 -27.63 -22.01 -5.88
N PHE A 97 -28.79 -22.09 -6.52
CA PHE A 97 -29.07 -21.43 -7.80
C PHE A 97 -28.88 -19.90 -7.72
N HIS A 98 -29.25 -19.26 -6.61
CA HIS A 98 -28.97 -17.83 -6.41
C HIS A 98 -27.47 -17.48 -6.44
N GLN A 99 -26.56 -18.44 -6.16
CA GLN A 99 -25.12 -18.24 -6.22
C GLN A 99 -24.53 -18.51 -7.61
N ILE A 100 -25.20 -19.30 -8.45
CA ILE A 100 -24.68 -19.73 -9.75
C ILE A 100 -24.94 -18.64 -10.82
N PRO A 101 -23.95 -18.25 -11.64
CA PRO A 101 -24.08 -17.09 -12.54
C PRO A 101 -24.95 -17.34 -13.77
N ASN A 102 -24.99 -18.56 -14.31
CA ASN A 102 -25.68 -18.90 -15.56
C ASN A 102 -26.68 -20.06 -15.36
N ILE A 103 -27.60 -20.21 -16.29
CA ILE A 103 -28.68 -21.20 -16.22
C ILE A 103 -28.13 -22.62 -16.45
N ASP A 104 -27.21 -22.79 -17.40
CA ASP A 104 -26.66 -24.11 -17.71
C ASP A 104 -25.95 -24.74 -16.50
N ALA A 105 -25.16 -23.97 -15.74
CA ALA A 105 -24.52 -24.52 -14.54
C ALA A 105 -25.52 -24.77 -13.40
N CYS A 106 -26.69 -24.11 -13.38
CA CYS A 106 -27.76 -24.49 -12.45
C CYS A 106 -28.29 -25.89 -12.79
N ILE A 107 -28.48 -26.18 -14.08
CA ILE A 107 -28.96 -27.49 -14.55
C ILE A 107 -27.92 -28.58 -14.24
N GLU A 108 -26.63 -28.33 -14.53
CA GLU A 108 -25.55 -29.25 -14.19
C GLU A 108 -25.46 -29.49 -12.67
N TRP A 109 -25.62 -28.43 -11.88
CA TRP A 109 -25.64 -28.54 -10.42
C TRP A 109 -26.82 -29.36 -9.91
N ALA A 110 -28.02 -29.15 -10.45
CA ALA A 110 -29.20 -29.94 -10.12
C ALA A 110 -29.02 -31.41 -10.53
N ALA A 111 -28.49 -31.70 -11.72
CA ALA A 111 -28.22 -33.07 -12.13
C ALA A 111 -27.24 -33.80 -11.18
N ALA A 112 -26.27 -33.08 -10.62
CA ALA A 112 -25.31 -33.64 -9.66
C ALA A 112 -25.91 -33.85 -8.26
N TRP A 113 -26.74 -32.93 -7.78
CA TRP A 113 -27.21 -32.89 -6.38
C TRP A 113 -28.65 -33.38 -6.17
N ALA A 114 -29.51 -33.23 -7.17
CA ALA A 114 -30.93 -33.56 -7.12
C ALA A 114 -31.33 -34.36 -8.37
N PRO A 115 -30.81 -35.59 -8.57
CA PRO A 115 -31.08 -36.39 -9.76
C PRO A 115 -32.56 -36.80 -9.91
N TRP A 116 -33.34 -36.69 -8.82
CA TRP A 116 -34.79 -36.86 -8.83
C TRP A 116 -35.52 -35.69 -9.52
N LEU A 117 -34.90 -34.51 -9.65
CA LEU A 117 -35.49 -33.36 -10.32
C LEU A 117 -35.25 -33.48 -11.83
N HIS A 118 -36.33 -33.59 -12.61
CA HIS A 118 -36.24 -33.65 -14.05
C HIS A 118 -35.58 -32.40 -14.63
N ARG A 119 -34.87 -32.58 -15.75
CA ARG A 119 -34.11 -31.50 -16.39
C ARG A 119 -34.99 -30.30 -16.77
N GLU A 120 -36.24 -30.54 -17.18
CA GLU A 120 -37.20 -29.50 -17.54
C GLU A 120 -37.61 -28.67 -16.31
N ASP A 121 -37.85 -29.32 -15.18
CA ASP A 121 -38.16 -28.65 -13.91
C ASP A 121 -36.94 -27.87 -13.39
N ALA A 122 -35.74 -28.44 -13.47
CA ALA A 122 -34.50 -27.76 -13.12
C ALA A 122 -34.28 -26.50 -13.98
N LEU A 123 -34.59 -26.58 -15.28
CA LEU A 123 -34.53 -25.43 -16.20
C LEU A 123 -35.56 -24.36 -15.82
N ALA A 124 -36.81 -24.75 -15.54
CA ALA A 124 -37.86 -23.83 -15.12
C ALA A 124 -37.48 -23.12 -13.80
N LEU A 125 -36.97 -23.87 -12.82
CA LEU A 125 -36.51 -23.35 -11.54
C LEU A 125 -35.30 -22.41 -11.69
N ALA A 126 -34.37 -22.74 -12.60
CA ALA A 126 -33.23 -21.90 -12.91
C ALA A 126 -33.65 -20.56 -13.56
N HIS A 127 -34.62 -20.58 -14.48
CA HIS A 127 -35.19 -19.36 -15.07
C HIS A 127 -35.89 -18.50 -14.02
N GLN A 128 -36.71 -19.11 -13.16
CA GLN A 128 -37.39 -18.41 -12.07
C GLN A 128 -36.38 -17.75 -11.12
N THR A 129 -35.33 -18.48 -10.76
CA THR A 129 -34.27 -18.00 -9.86
C THR A 129 -33.42 -16.90 -10.50
N ALA A 130 -33.14 -17.00 -11.79
CA ALA A 130 -32.40 -16.00 -12.54
C ALA A 130 -33.19 -14.67 -12.65
N ALA A 131 -34.51 -14.76 -12.87
CA ALA A 131 -35.40 -13.60 -12.91
C ALA A 131 -35.52 -12.93 -11.53
N ALA A 132 -35.58 -13.71 -10.46
CA ALA A 132 -35.72 -13.25 -9.08
C ALA A 132 -34.43 -13.38 -8.27
N ARG A 133 -33.26 -13.10 -8.87
CA ARG A 133 -31.98 -13.37 -8.22
C ARG A 133 -31.78 -12.54 -6.94
N GLN A 134 -31.71 -13.23 -5.80
CA GLN A 134 -31.54 -12.59 -4.50
C GLN A 134 -30.11 -12.70 -3.97
N TRP A 135 -29.49 -11.55 -3.71
CA TRP A 135 -28.22 -11.48 -3.01
C TRP A 135 -28.44 -11.57 -1.50
N LEU A 136 -28.61 -12.80 -1.00
CA LEU A 136 -28.84 -13.03 0.43
C LEU A 136 -27.65 -12.52 1.26
N LYS A 137 -27.97 -11.68 2.25
CA LYS A 137 -27.01 -11.25 3.28
C LYS A 137 -26.60 -12.46 4.12
N ALA A 138 -25.42 -12.41 4.73
CA ALA A 138 -24.89 -13.53 5.51
C ALA A 138 -25.83 -14.04 6.62
N ARG A 139 -26.61 -13.14 7.24
CA ARG A 139 -27.61 -13.48 8.26
C ARG A 139 -28.80 -14.23 7.66
N ALA A 140 -29.45 -13.64 6.64
CA ALA A 140 -30.58 -14.27 5.96
C ALA A 140 -30.23 -15.64 5.35
N LEU A 141 -29.02 -15.77 4.80
CA LEU A 141 -28.51 -17.06 4.30
C LEU A 141 -28.36 -18.08 5.43
N GLY A 142 -27.81 -17.67 6.57
CA GLY A 142 -27.68 -18.53 7.76
C GLY A 142 -29.00 -18.97 8.36
N GLU A 143 -29.96 -18.05 8.45
CA GLU A 143 -31.32 -18.30 8.93
C GLU A 143 -32.06 -19.28 8.02
N ARG A 144 -32.02 -19.07 6.69
CA ARG A 144 -32.63 -20.00 5.73
C ARG A 144 -32.02 -21.39 5.76
N LEU A 145 -30.71 -21.48 5.96
CA LEU A 145 -30.01 -22.76 6.10
C LEU A 145 -30.22 -23.41 7.47
N GLY A 146 -30.82 -22.73 8.46
CA GLY A 146 -30.83 -23.20 9.85
C GLY A 146 -29.41 -23.51 10.36
N LEU A 147 -28.42 -22.72 9.96
CA LEU A 147 -27.01 -23.03 10.21
C LEU A 147 -26.64 -22.75 11.66
N THR A 148 -26.19 -23.75 12.41
CA THR A 148 -25.69 -23.58 13.79
C THR A 148 -24.22 -23.16 13.82
N ASP A 149 -23.75 -22.56 14.91
CA ASP A 149 -22.34 -22.17 15.08
C ASP A 149 -21.42 -23.39 15.21
N ALA A 150 -21.95 -24.50 15.73
CA ALA A 150 -21.27 -25.79 15.80
C ALA A 150 -20.97 -26.31 14.38
N GLU A 151 -22.00 -26.46 13.53
CA GLU A 151 -21.84 -26.87 12.12
C GLU A 151 -20.93 -25.92 11.37
N ARG A 152 -21.17 -24.61 11.51
CA ARG A 152 -20.38 -23.56 10.85
C ARG A 152 -18.90 -23.66 11.18
N THR A 153 -18.57 -23.95 12.45
CA THR A 153 -17.19 -24.10 12.91
C THR A 153 -16.59 -25.41 12.42
N ALA A 154 -17.31 -26.53 12.55
CA ALA A 154 -16.87 -27.85 12.11
C ALA A 154 -16.58 -27.89 10.60
N LEU A 155 -17.45 -27.28 9.80
CA LEU A 155 -17.34 -27.23 8.35
C LEU A 155 -16.52 -26.04 7.82
N ASN A 156 -16.02 -25.17 8.71
CA ASN A 156 -15.27 -23.95 8.36
C ASN A 156 -16.02 -23.09 7.31
N ILE A 157 -17.30 -22.82 7.57
CA ILE A 157 -18.17 -21.95 6.77
C ILE A 157 -17.97 -20.51 7.22
N LYS A 158 -17.64 -19.61 6.29
CA LYS A 158 -17.25 -18.22 6.59
C LYS A 158 -18.26 -17.20 6.07
N THR A 159 -19.04 -17.52 5.05
CA THR A 159 -19.89 -16.55 4.33
C THR A 159 -21.31 -16.44 4.86
N ALA A 160 -21.79 -17.45 5.59
CA ALA A 160 -23.07 -17.43 6.32
C ALA A 160 -22.85 -17.20 7.83
N ARG A 161 -23.81 -16.57 8.50
CA ARG A 161 -23.84 -16.43 9.95
C ARG A 161 -24.58 -17.62 10.60
N PRO A 162 -24.22 -18.01 11.82
CA PRO A 162 -25.00 -18.99 12.56
C PRO A 162 -26.28 -18.36 13.15
N ILE A 163 -27.32 -19.16 13.36
CA ILE A 163 -28.62 -18.72 13.90
C ILE A 163 -28.63 -18.64 15.44
N ASP A 164 -27.82 -19.44 16.10
CA ASP A 164 -27.78 -19.66 17.56
C ASP A 164 -26.80 -18.75 18.32
N VAL A 165 -26.13 -17.82 17.62
CA VAL A 165 -25.15 -16.91 18.23
C VAL A 165 -25.49 -15.45 17.96
N SER A 166 -25.50 -14.65 19.02
CA SER A 166 -25.76 -13.22 18.93
C SER A 166 -24.68 -12.47 18.15
N ASP A 167 -25.06 -11.34 17.55
CA ASP A 167 -24.15 -10.48 16.80
C ASP A 167 -23.02 -9.93 17.70
N GLU A 168 -23.30 -9.72 18.99
CA GLU A 168 -22.33 -9.29 20.00
C GLU A 168 -21.26 -10.36 20.25
N ALA A 169 -21.65 -11.62 20.41
CA ALA A 169 -20.73 -12.73 20.60
C ALA A 169 -19.84 -12.93 19.36
N LEU A 170 -20.39 -12.82 18.15
CA LEU A 170 -19.62 -12.86 16.90
C LEU A 170 -18.61 -11.71 16.80
N LEU A 171 -19.01 -10.50 17.22
CA LEU A 171 -18.13 -9.33 17.25
C LEU A 171 -16.98 -9.52 18.25
N GLU A 172 -17.27 -10.07 19.44
CA GLU A 172 -16.24 -10.31 20.44
C GLU A 172 -15.25 -11.39 19.97
N ARG A 173 -15.72 -12.49 19.37
CA ARG A 173 -14.84 -13.48 18.73
C ARG A 173 -13.94 -12.86 17.65
N LYS A 174 -14.47 -11.91 16.87
CA LYS A 174 -13.69 -11.15 15.88
C LYS A 174 -12.63 -10.28 16.57
N ARG A 175 -12.96 -9.60 17.65
CA ARG A 175 -12.02 -8.79 18.45
C ARG A 175 -10.93 -9.66 19.06
N VAL A 176 -11.26 -10.81 19.65
CA VAL A 176 -10.28 -11.76 20.20
C VAL A 176 -9.32 -12.25 19.11
N ARG A 177 -9.81 -12.69 17.95
CA ARG A 177 -8.96 -13.11 16.83
C ARG A 177 -8.07 -11.98 16.32
N ASP A 178 -8.58 -10.76 16.24
CA ASP A 178 -7.77 -9.60 15.83
C ASP A 178 -6.68 -9.28 16.87
N ARG A 179 -7.01 -9.32 18.18
CA ARG A 179 -6.05 -9.18 19.28
C ARG A 179 -4.95 -10.24 19.18
N GLN A 180 -5.31 -11.50 18.99
CA GLN A 180 -4.35 -12.61 18.82
C GLN A 180 -3.48 -12.42 17.57
N ARG A 181 -4.07 -12.06 16.43
CA ARG A 181 -3.32 -11.78 15.19
C ARG A 181 -2.32 -10.64 15.38
N LYS A 182 -2.74 -9.54 16.03
CA LYS A 182 -1.86 -8.41 16.35
C LYS A 182 -0.75 -8.83 17.31
N ALA A 183 -1.05 -9.62 18.33
CA ALA A 183 -0.05 -10.16 19.25
C ALA A 183 0.98 -11.04 18.53
N ARG A 184 0.53 -12.00 17.70
CA ARG A 184 1.41 -12.84 16.87
C ARG A 184 2.29 -12.01 15.94
N LYS A 185 1.72 -10.99 15.27
CA LYS A 185 2.47 -10.08 14.42
C LYS A 185 3.53 -9.30 15.21
N ARG A 186 3.19 -8.78 16.39
CA ARG A 186 4.14 -8.09 17.28
C ARG A 186 5.26 -9.03 17.73
N LEU A 187 4.94 -10.28 18.08
CA LEU A 187 5.92 -11.28 18.47
C LEU A 187 6.88 -11.60 17.31
N ALA A 188 6.34 -11.88 16.12
CA ALA A 188 7.12 -12.14 14.92
C ALA A 188 8.02 -10.95 14.54
N GLN A 189 7.55 -9.72 14.73
CA GLN A 189 8.37 -8.52 14.51
C GLN A 189 9.45 -8.33 15.57
N ARG A 190 9.23 -8.80 16.80
CA ARG A 190 10.25 -8.78 17.86
C ARG A 190 11.34 -9.81 17.58
N THR A 191 10.97 -11.03 17.16
CA THR A 191 11.93 -12.10 16.83
C THR A 191 12.70 -11.82 15.54
N ALA A 192 12.07 -11.19 14.54
CA ALA A 192 12.71 -10.84 13.28
C ALA A 192 13.63 -9.60 13.35
N LYS A 193 13.57 -8.80 14.42
CA LYS A 193 14.55 -7.72 14.62
C LYS A 193 15.86 -8.34 15.09
N THR A 194 16.86 -8.35 14.20
CA THR A 194 18.27 -8.49 14.58
C THR A 194 18.50 -7.59 15.79
N MET A 195 19.07 -8.14 16.87
CA MET A 195 19.40 -7.36 18.06
C MET A 195 20.08 -6.06 17.60
N PRO A 196 19.57 -4.88 18.02
CA PRO A 196 20.19 -3.63 17.62
C PRO A 196 21.67 -3.73 17.99
N VAL A 197 22.55 -3.28 17.09
CA VAL A 197 24.02 -3.36 17.24
C VAL A 197 24.47 -2.84 18.60
N SER A 198 23.76 -1.86 19.16
CA SER A 198 24.01 -1.33 20.49
C SER A 198 23.83 -2.34 21.63
N ARG A 199 22.93 -3.32 21.48
CA ARG A 199 22.64 -4.38 22.46
C ARG A 199 23.48 -5.62 22.23
N ALA A 200 23.92 -5.87 21.00
CA ALA A 200 24.88 -6.93 20.70
C ALA A 200 26.30 -6.60 21.19
N GLU A 201 26.59 -5.31 21.46
CA GLU A 201 27.86 -4.79 21.96
C GLU A 201 29.12 -5.42 21.30
N PRO A 202 29.19 -5.51 19.96
CA PRO A 202 30.25 -6.22 19.25
C PRO A 202 31.65 -5.66 19.56
N TRP A 203 31.74 -4.38 19.92
CA TRP A 203 33.00 -3.75 20.32
C TRP A 203 33.63 -4.37 21.56
N LYS A 204 32.84 -4.98 22.47
CA LYS A 204 33.39 -5.72 23.61
C LYS A 204 34.13 -6.98 23.16
N ALA A 205 33.60 -7.69 22.16
CA ALA A 205 34.25 -8.87 21.59
C ALA A 205 35.54 -8.51 20.84
N GLU A 206 35.56 -7.36 20.18
CA GLU A 206 36.77 -6.84 19.51
C GLU A 206 37.79 -6.20 20.46
N GLY A 207 37.46 -6.02 21.75
CA GLY A 207 38.33 -5.35 22.72
C GLY A 207 38.52 -3.84 22.46
N ILE A 208 37.57 -3.20 21.77
CA ILE A 208 37.66 -1.78 21.38
C ILE A 208 36.56 -0.97 22.06
N SER A 209 36.81 0.31 22.32
CA SER A 209 35.76 1.23 22.78
C SER A 209 34.59 1.30 21.77
N ARG A 210 33.37 1.45 22.29
CA ARG A 210 32.14 1.68 21.51
C ARG A 210 32.31 2.76 20.45
N ARG A 211 32.94 3.89 20.80
CA ARG A 211 33.13 5.05 19.91
C ARG A 211 34.00 4.68 18.70
N THR A 212 35.08 3.95 18.94
CA THR A 212 36.01 3.54 17.89
C THR A 212 35.35 2.54 16.93
N TRP A 213 34.55 1.61 17.45
CA TRP A 213 33.82 0.63 16.63
C TRP A 213 32.85 1.32 15.64
N TYR A 214 32.02 2.25 16.12
CA TYR A 214 31.15 3.03 15.23
C TYR A 214 31.93 3.91 14.25
N ARG A 215 33.12 4.42 14.64
CA ARG A 215 33.98 5.19 13.74
C ARG A 215 34.50 4.32 12.60
N LYS A 216 35.00 3.11 12.89
CA LYS A 216 35.44 2.14 11.88
C LYS A 216 34.30 1.83 10.90
N ARG A 217 33.11 1.52 11.40
CA ARG A 217 31.95 1.21 10.55
C ARG A 217 31.52 2.35 9.64
N ARG A 218 31.55 3.60 10.10
CA ARG A 218 31.21 4.77 9.24
C ARG A 218 32.18 4.93 8.07
N VAL A 219 33.45 4.56 8.27
CA VAL A 219 34.46 4.57 7.20
C VAL A 219 34.19 3.46 6.19
N GLU A 220 33.87 2.25 6.66
CA GLU A 220 33.51 1.09 5.81
C GLU A 220 32.21 1.32 5.02
N ASP A 221 31.17 1.84 5.67
CA ASP A 221 29.88 2.16 5.06
C ASP A 221 29.99 3.35 4.07
N GLY A 222 31.19 3.90 3.86
CA GLY A 222 31.44 5.00 2.92
C GLY A 222 30.76 6.31 3.32
N THR A 223 30.25 6.40 4.55
CA THR A 223 29.64 7.62 5.08
C THR A 223 30.77 8.57 5.46
N LYS A 224 31.31 9.24 4.44
CA LYS A 224 32.28 10.31 4.66
C LYS A 224 31.65 11.30 5.63
N PRO A 225 32.37 11.73 6.69
CA PRO A 225 31.88 12.83 7.50
C PRO A 225 31.61 13.98 6.55
N VAL A 226 30.37 14.49 6.57
CA VAL A 226 30.08 15.80 5.99
C VAL A 226 31.10 16.70 6.67
N ARG A 227 32.10 17.15 5.89
CA ARG A 227 32.93 18.26 6.35
C ARG A 227 31.93 19.37 6.53
N ASP A 228 31.67 19.74 7.78
CA ASP A 228 31.10 21.04 8.05
C ASP A 228 31.93 21.99 7.20
N ASN A 229 31.28 22.62 6.22
CA ASN A 229 31.83 23.76 5.53
C ASN A 229 32.07 24.76 6.64
N SER A 230 33.29 24.74 7.17
CA SER A 230 33.82 25.77 8.04
C SER A 230 33.57 27.06 7.30
N PHE A 231 32.59 27.81 7.78
CA PHE A 231 32.34 29.18 7.41
C PHE A 231 33.71 29.86 7.51
N SER A 232 34.30 30.18 6.36
CA SER A 232 35.53 30.94 6.30
C SER A 232 35.19 32.33 6.81
N ILE A 233 35.45 32.55 8.10
CA ILE A 233 35.52 33.89 8.68
C ILE A 233 36.69 34.55 7.95
N THR A 234 36.36 35.39 6.97
CA THR A 234 37.29 36.28 6.29
C THR A 234 37.87 37.25 7.30
N ALA A 235 39.14 37.60 7.07
CA ALA A 235 40.04 38.31 7.98
C ALA A 235 39.68 39.79 8.27
N ASP A 236 38.47 40.23 7.96
CA ASP A 236 38.02 41.58 8.27
C ASP A 236 37.16 41.52 9.53
N GLY A 237 37.85 41.75 10.65
CA GLY A 237 37.23 41.86 11.96
C GLY A 237 36.12 42.90 11.98
N ILE A 238 35.09 42.59 12.75
CA ILE A 238 34.45 43.43 13.78
C ILE A 238 33.16 42.69 14.16
N CYS A 239 33.16 42.08 15.33
CA CYS A 239 32.04 42.28 16.24
C CYS A 239 32.58 42.09 17.66
N ALA A 240 32.96 43.23 18.25
CA ALA A 240 33.10 43.34 19.68
C ALA A 240 31.73 43.11 20.31
N THR A 241 31.60 42.12 21.17
CA THR A 241 30.81 42.29 22.40
C THR A 241 31.32 41.33 23.46
N THR A 242 32.00 41.94 24.42
CA THR A 242 32.43 41.48 25.72
C THR A 242 31.48 40.45 26.36
N PRO A 243 31.97 39.29 26.83
CA PRO A 243 31.20 38.44 27.73
C PRO A 243 31.22 39.04 29.14
N PRO A 244 30.07 39.28 29.80
CA PRO A 244 30.08 39.66 31.20
C PRO A 244 30.44 38.46 32.09
N ALA A 245 31.13 38.80 33.17
CA ALA A 245 31.67 37.89 34.16
C ALA A 245 30.62 37.05 34.90
N ILE A 246 30.99 35.80 35.13
CA ILE A 246 30.71 34.91 36.26
C ILE A 246 29.68 35.43 37.28
N ALA A 247 28.54 34.74 37.36
CA ALA A 247 27.77 34.62 38.60
C ALA A 247 27.57 33.13 38.89
N SER A 248 28.28 32.68 39.91
CA SER A 248 28.07 31.45 40.65
C SER A 248 26.68 31.42 41.28
N GLY A 249 26.00 30.26 41.20
CA GLY A 249 24.79 29.99 41.99
C GLY A 249 23.66 29.36 41.17
N THR A 250 23.70 28.05 41.01
CA THR A 250 22.52 27.26 40.59
C THR A 250 21.76 26.81 41.84
N PRO A 251 20.57 27.35 42.16
CA PRO A 251 19.68 26.70 43.10
C PRO A 251 18.97 25.54 42.38
N LYS A 252 19.14 24.34 42.92
CA LYS A 252 18.35 23.15 42.55
C LYS A 252 16.86 23.45 42.75
N LYS A 253 16.13 23.82 41.69
CA LYS A 253 14.67 23.81 41.71
C LYS A 253 14.19 22.37 41.60
N SER A 254 13.89 21.79 42.76
CA SER A 254 13.02 20.62 42.85
C SER A 254 11.69 20.94 42.18
N ILE A 255 11.41 20.28 41.06
CA ILE A 255 10.09 20.26 40.44
C ILE A 255 9.17 19.50 41.39
N ARG A 256 8.48 20.21 42.29
CA ARG A 256 7.28 19.68 42.94
C ARG A 256 6.20 19.66 41.87
N LEU A 257 5.73 18.46 41.52
CA LEU A 257 4.48 18.25 40.82
C LEU A 257 3.36 18.86 41.66
N VAL A 258 2.89 20.04 41.27
CA VAL A 258 1.59 20.54 41.70
C VAL A 258 0.56 19.73 40.93
N ARG A 259 -0.15 18.87 41.65
CA ARG A 259 -1.34 18.17 41.20
C ARG A 259 -2.44 19.21 41.00
N VAL A 260 -2.55 19.73 39.77
CA VAL A 260 -3.72 20.51 39.36
C VAL A 260 -4.82 19.51 39.05
N GLU A 261 -5.88 19.57 39.85
CA GLU A 261 -7.12 18.84 39.63
C GLU A 261 -7.74 19.30 38.31
N ALA A 262 -7.68 18.45 37.30
CA ALA A 262 -8.33 18.65 36.02
C ALA A 262 -9.72 18.02 36.08
N GLU A 263 -10.69 18.82 36.50
CA GLU A 263 -12.09 18.54 36.21
C GLU A 263 -12.36 18.71 34.70
N GLY A 264 -12.93 17.68 34.09
CA GLY A 264 -13.84 17.81 32.95
C GLY A 264 -13.28 18.31 31.61
N LEU A 265 -12.48 17.50 30.91
CA LEU A 265 -12.35 17.62 29.45
C LEU A 265 -12.47 16.24 28.77
N VAL A 266 -13.71 15.84 28.52
CA VAL A 266 -14.06 14.76 27.58
C VAL A 266 -13.79 15.27 26.17
N GLY A 267 -12.61 14.94 25.63
CA GLY A 267 -12.24 15.26 24.26
C GLY A 267 -10.74 15.21 24.05
N GLY A 268 -10.19 14.02 23.80
CA GLY A 268 -8.77 13.87 23.47
C GLY A 268 -8.38 14.72 22.25
N PRO A 269 -7.14 15.24 22.17
CA PRO A 269 -6.70 16.10 21.08
C PRO A 269 -6.60 15.31 19.77
N SER A 270 -7.72 15.16 19.07
CA SER A 270 -7.71 14.87 17.65
C SER A 270 -6.93 16.02 17.02
N ARG A 271 -5.71 15.75 16.57
CA ARG A 271 -4.87 16.70 15.84
C ARG A 271 -5.64 17.17 14.61
N LYS A 272 -6.35 18.28 14.75
CA LYS A 272 -6.87 19.10 13.65
C LYS A 272 -5.64 19.67 12.95
N TRP A 273 -5.02 18.89 12.07
CA TRP A 273 -4.04 19.44 11.14
C TRP A 273 -4.81 20.38 10.21
N LYS A 274 -4.87 21.66 10.58
CA LYS A 274 -5.05 22.73 9.60
C LYS A 274 -3.96 22.49 8.55
N THR A 275 -4.34 22.47 7.28
CA THR A 275 -3.39 22.49 6.16
C THR A 275 -2.27 23.47 6.47
N ARG A 276 -1.02 22.99 6.44
CA ARG A 276 0.15 23.88 6.44
C ARG A 276 0.68 24.03 5.03
N PHE A 277 -0.21 24.08 4.02
CA PHE A 277 0.22 24.59 2.73
C PHE A 277 0.50 26.09 2.95
N PRO A 278 1.74 26.56 2.76
CA PRO A 278 2.05 27.95 3.06
C PRO A 278 1.28 28.85 2.09
N THR A 279 0.45 29.76 2.61
CA THR A 279 -0.35 30.69 1.78
C THR A 279 0.53 31.55 0.86
N ALA A 280 1.76 31.84 1.32
CA ALA A 280 2.77 32.57 0.58
C ALA A 280 3.65 31.69 -0.33
N MET A 281 3.39 30.38 -0.43
CA MET A 281 4.20 29.52 -1.29
C MET A 281 4.09 29.99 -2.74
N ARG A 282 5.25 30.18 -3.36
CA ARG A 282 5.44 30.51 -4.77
C ARG A 282 6.53 29.59 -5.31
N LEU A 283 6.45 29.29 -6.60
CA LEU A 283 7.50 28.53 -7.25
C LEU A 283 8.82 29.31 -7.20
N ASN A 284 9.85 28.69 -6.63
CA ASN A 284 11.20 29.22 -6.67
C ASN A 284 11.80 29.07 -8.10
N LYS A 285 12.97 29.69 -8.34
CA LYS A 285 13.64 29.67 -9.65
C LYS A 285 13.98 28.24 -10.10
N GLU A 286 14.41 27.39 -9.17
CA GLU A 286 14.82 26.00 -9.44
C GLU A 286 13.62 25.13 -9.86
N GLN A 287 12.47 25.29 -9.21
CA GLN A 287 11.24 24.56 -9.52
C GLN A 287 10.68 24.94 -10.89
N ARG A 288 10.75 26.23 -11.24
CA ARG A 288 10.40 26.70 -12.58
C ARG A 288 11.37 26.16 -13.63
N ALA A 289 12.67 26.16 -13.34
CA ALA A 289 13.68 25.59 -14.21
C ALA A 289 13.45 24.09 -14.44
N TYR A 290 13.16 23.33 -13.38
CA TYR A 290 12.86 21.91 -13.47
C TYR A 290 11.66 21.60 -14.38
N ALA A 291 10.54 22.33 -14.20
CA ALA A 291 9.37 22.13 -15.03
C ALA A 291 9.60 22.60 -16.49
N LYS A 292 10.44 23.62 -16.70
CA LYS A 292 10.86 24.06 -18.04
C LYS A 292 11.75 23.02 -18.72
N GLU A 293 12.71 22.43 -18.00
CA GLU A 293 13.54 21.31 -18.50
C GLU A 293 12.71 20.07 -18.83
N ALA A 294 11.58 19.87 -18.13
CA ALA A 294 10.60 18.85 -18.46
C ALA A 294 9.75 19.16 -19.70
N GLY A 295 9.95 20.32 -20.35
CA GLY A 295 9.28 20.72 -21.59
C GLY A 295 7.94 21.44 -21.40
N PHE A 296 7.64 21.95 -20.20
CA PHE A 296 6.43 22.75 -19.99
C PHE A 296 6.68 24.23 -20.28
N GLU A 297 5.76 24.86 -21.02
CA GLU A 297 5.75 26.30 -21.23
C GLU A 297 5.49 27.08 -19.92
N PRO A 298 6.04 28.29 -19.75
CA PRO A 298 5.92 29.07 -18.51
C PRO A 298 4.48 29.24 -17.99
N ASP A 299 3.52 29.49 -18.89
CA ASP A 299 2.10 29.65 -18.52
C ASP A 299 1.49 28.34 -18.02
N LYS A 300 1.85 27.23 -18.67
CA LYS A 300 1.44 25.89 -18.25
C LYS A 300 2.04 25.53 -16.89
N ILE A 301 3.28 25.92 -16.61
CA ILE A 301 3.91 25.74 -15.29
C ILE A 301 3.08 26.44 -14.20
N ASN A 302 2.66 27.69 -14.43
CA ASN A 302 1.84 28.43 -13.47
C ASN A 302 0.49 27.72 -13.23
N ARG A 303 -0.17 27.26 -14.30
CA ARG A 303 -1.44 26.52 -14.20
C ARG A 303 -1.30 25.20 -13.43
N ILE A 304 -0.23 24.43 -13.69
CA ILE A 304 0.04 23.18 -12.96
C ILE A 304 0.28 23.49 -11.47
N PHE A 305 0.94 24.61 -11.15
CA PHE A 305 1.16 25.02 -9.75
C PHE A 305 -0.13 25.40 -9.03
N GLU A 306 -1.05 26.10 -9.70
CA GLU A 306 -2.38 26.39 -9.15
C GLU A 306 -3.15 25.11 -8.86
N MET A 307 -3.16 24.15 -9.80
CA MET A 307 -3.79 22.85 -9.59
C MET A 307 -3.18 22.08 -8.41
N PHE A 308 -1.84 22.07 -8.31
CA PHE A 308 -1.13 21.47 -7.19
C PHE A 308 -1.52 22.11 -5.85
N ARG A 309 -1.53 23.45 -5.78
CA ARG A 309 -1.92 24.19 -4.59
C ARG A 309 -3.36 23.86 -4.17
N ASP A 310 -4.30 23.99 -5.09
CA ASP A 310 -5.73 23.86 -4.79
C ASP A 310 -6.09 22.42 -4.40
N HIS A 311 -5.46 21.43 -5.04
CA HIS A 311 -5.58 20.03 -4.65
C HIS A 311 -5.13 19.79 -3.21
N ASN A 312 -3.96 20.29 -2.82
CA ASN A 312 -3.41 20.07 -1.49
C ASN A 312 -4.18 20.85 -0.40
N ILE A 313 -4.70 22.03 -0.73
CA ILE A 313 -5.62 22.77 0.16
C ILE A 313 -6.91 21.96 0.38
N SER A 314 -7.51 21.45 -0.70
CA SER A 314 -8.75 20.66 -0.65
C SER A 314 -8.59 19.35 0.13
N GLN A 315 -7.52 18.59 -0.14
CA GLN A 315 -7.24 17.29 0.50
C GLN A 315 -6.75 17.40 1.94
N ARG A 316 -6.54 18.62 2.40
CA ARG A 316 -5.94 18.96 3.68
C ARG A 316 -4.59 18.29 3.96
N THR A 317 -3.76 18.16 2.94
CA THR A 317 -2.48 17.43 3.04
C THR A 317 -1.42 18.24 3.78
N TYR A 318 -0.49 17.52 4.39
CA TYR A 318 0.71 18.06 5.02
C TYR A 318 1.94 17.39 4.41
N SER A 319 2.87 18.21 3.91
CA SER A 319 4.21 17.76 3.55
C SER A 319 5.23 18.54 4.40
N PRO A 320 6.26 17.87 4.97
CA PRO A 320 7.41 18.55 5.54
C PRO A 320 8.28 19.21 4.46
N ASP A 321 8.17 18.76 3.22
CA ASP A 321 8.94 19.23 2.06
C ASP A 321 7.97 19.43 0.88
N TRP A 322 7.50 20.66 0.72
CA TRP A 322 6.59 21.00 -0.37
C TRP A 322 7.31 21.09 -1.73
N ASP A 323 8.63 21.25 -1.73
CA ASP A 323 9.40 21.37 -2.95
C ASP A 323 9.54 20.03 -3.64
N GLN A 324 9.85 18.97 -2.87
CA GLN A 324 9.82 17.61 -3.38
C GLN A 324 8.41 17.16 -3.75
N ALA A 325 7.39 17.60 -3.01
CA ALA A 325 5.99 17.31 -3.34
C ALA A 325 5.58 17.91 -4.69
N TRP A 326 6.04 19.12 -4.99
CA TRP A 326 5.87 19.76 -6.29
C TRP A 326 6.59 18.99 -7.41
N VAL A 327 7.86 18.62 -7.23
CA VAL A 327 8.61 17.82 -8.22
C VAL A 327 7.89 16.51 -8.55
N ASN A 328 7.38 15.82 -7.53
CA ASN A 328 6.61 14.60 -7.71
C ASN A 328 5.28 14.84 -8.46
N TRP A 329 4.67 16.02 -8.30
CA TRP A 329 3.47 16.41 -9.04
C TRP A 329 3.77 16.63 -10.51
N VAL A 330 4.84 17.39 -10.82
CA VAL A 330 5.31 17.61 -12.20
C VAL A 330 5.64 16.28 -12.88
N ASP A 331 6.33 15.37 -12.18
CA ASP A 331 6.65 14.03 -12.70
C ASP A 331 5.40 13.23 -13.07
N ARG A 332 4.32 13.36 -12.29
CA ARG A 332 3.03 12.72 -12.63
C ARG A 332 2.41 13.32 -13.87
N GLU A 333 2.46 14.64 -14.03
CA GLU A 333 1.92 15.29 -15.23
C GLU A 333 2.70 14.92 -16.49
N ILE A 334 4.02 14.74 -16.40
CA ILE A 334 4.81 14.21 -17.52
C ILE A 334 4.27 12.83 -17.93
N LEU A 335 4.03 11.94 -16.98
CA LEU A 335 3.49 10.60 -17.26
C LEU A 335 2.09 10.66 -17.88
N ILE A 336 1.22 11.56 -17.41
CA ILE A 336 -0.13 11.71 -17.98
C ILE A 336 -0.06 12.20 -19.43
N MET A 337 0.83 13.15 -19.72
CA MET A 337 1.04 13.63 -21.09
C MET A 337 1.62 12.54 -21.99
N ASP A 338 2.63 11.81 -21.55
CA ASP A 338 3.19 10.67 -22.29
C ASP A 338 2.11 9.64 -22.63
N GLU A 339 1.26 9.26 -21.65
CA GLU A 339 0.14 8.33 -21.86
C GLU A 339 -0.94 8.86 -22.81
N TRP A 340 -1.12 10.17 -22.88
CA TRP A 340 -2.04 10.81 -23.82
C TRP A 340 -1.46 10.82 -25.25
N TYR A 341 -0.18 11.18 -25.40
CA TYR A 341 0.51 11.14 -26.69
C TYR A 341 0.59 9.72 -27.26
N ASP A 342 0.86 8.72 -26.43
CA ASP A 342 0.87 7.31 -26.84
C ASP A 342 -0.52 6.87 -27.34
N ARG A 343 -1.59 7.26 -26.64
CA ARG A 343 -2.98 6.99 -27.08
C ARG A 343 -3.30 7.66 -28.41
N GLN A 344 -2.91 8.92 -28.61
CA GLN A 344 -3.11 9.59 -29.89
C GLN A 344 -2.31 8.94 -31.02
N ARG A 345 -1.07 8.52 -30.76
CA ARG A 345 -0.25 7.82 -31.74
C ARG A 345 -0.87 6.48 -32.13
N GLN A 346 -1.37 5.72 -31.17
CA GLN A 346 -2.10 4.48 -31.42
C GLN A 346 -3.37 4.73 -32.26
N GLN A 347 -4.14 5.77 -31.93
CA GLN A 347 -5.33 6.11 -32.72
C GLN A 347 -5.00 6.50 -34.16
N ARG A 348 -3.96 7.31 -34.39
CA ARG A 348 -3.48 7.65 -35.73
C ARG A 348 -3.03 6.41 -36.52
N TRP A 349 -2.35 5.50 -35.86
CA TRP A 349 -1.93 4.24 -36.47
C TRP A 349 -3.11 3.33 -36.85
N ILE A 350 -4.15 3.27 -36.00
CA ILE A 350 -5.40 2.55 -36.32
C ILE A 350 -6.08 3.19 -37.54
N ASN A 351 -6.23 4.52 -37.54
CA ASN A 351 -6.89 5.25 -38.61
C ASN A 351 -6.15 5.21 -39.97
N GLN A 352 -4.86 4.85 -40.01
CA GLN A 352 -4.09 4.68 -41.25
C GLN A 352 -4.17 3.26 -41.82
N ARG A 353 -4.67 2.29 -41.04
CA ARG A 353 -4.81 0.87 -41.44
C ARG A 353 -6.23 0.48 -41.84
N LEU A 354 -7.21 1.25 -41.42
CA LEU A 354 -8.58 1.24 -41.95
C LEU A 354 -8.62 2.13 -43.19
#